data_AF-A0A7J9SXZ4-F1
#
_entry.id   AF-A0A7J9SXZ4-F1
#
_cell.length_a   1.000
_cell.length_b   1.000
_cell.length_c   1.000
_cell.angle_alpha   90.00
_cell.angle_beta   90.00
_cell.angle_gamma   90.00
#
_symmetry.space_group_name_H-M   'P 1'
#
loop_
_entity.id
_entity.type
_entity.pdbx_description
1 polymer ?
#
loop_
_entity_poly.entity_id
_entity_poly.type
_entity_poly.pdbx_seq_one_letter_code
_entity_poly.pdbx_strand_id
1 'polypeptide(L)'
;MHTRSDITKDDTNDDTNDDTNDDTNDETVVPEMIITTLSKSVKKYLAPDCAVLFSGGVDSSLITALAVRHVPDITLITVGFSGSNDVKWASTAAQLLGLKNSLILKIIDLDDLESTIPCVIEALETADPMAISLGVPLYIASTEAKSRNINMLLTGQGADELFGGYHRYKEIIKKSTASLHEAIVADVARLPRRDILRDNTVAEAAGIKLAAPFLDPDVVELALSIPAVLKVREFDGELVGKYILRRAAESVVPAEIAWRDKKAMQYGSGVWAGLGRLARQAGFKKQDKGYIRKYLYSVAGKNRIKLDVTS
;
A
#
# COMPACT_ATOMS: atom_id res chain seq x y z
N MET A 1 76.07 -25.06 -13.24
CA MET A 1 75.24 -23.92 -12.82
C MET A 1 74.16 -24.45 -11.88
N HIS A 2 74.16 -23.96 -10.62
CA HIS A 2 73.09 -23.96 -9.61
C HIS A 2 72.27 -25.26 -9.37
N THR A 3 72.55 -26.10 -8.36
CA THR A 3 72.32 -26.03 -6.88
C THR A 3 70.89 -26.37 -6.39
N ARG A 4 70.82 -27.47 -5.60
CA ARG A 4 70.00 -27.78 -4.38
C ARG A 4 68.45 -27.79 -4.50
N SER A 5 67.75 -28.90 -4.22
CA SER A 5 67.35 -29.50 -2.90
C SER A 5 66.42 -28.54 -2.12
N ASP A 6 65.26 -28.90 -1.53
CA ASP A 6 64.77 -30.12 -0.89
C ASP A 6 63.22 -30.11 -0.80
N ILE A 7 62.67 -31.29 -0.49
CA ILE A 7 61.29 -31.58 -0.09
C ILE A 7 61.04 -31.10 1.35
N THR A 8 59.86 -30.52 1.68
CA THR A 8 59.03 -30.89 2.85
C THR A 8 57.66 -30.16 2.85
N LYS A 9 56.65 -30.88 3.37
CA LYS A 9 55.24 -30.53 3.64
C LYS A 9 55.14 -29.29 4.56
N ASP A 10 54.06 -28.53 4.61
CA ASP A 10 52.77 -28.84 5.24
C ASP A 10 51.92 -27.56 5.19
N ASP A 11 50.60 -27.74 5.17
CA ASP A 11 49.57 -26.92 5.82
C ASP A 11 49.73 -25.38 5.82
N THR A 12 48.92 -24.72 5.00
CA THR A 12 47.65 -24.14 5.46
C THR A 12 46.85 -23.64 4.26
N ASN A 13 45.69 -24.26 4.05
CA ASN A 13 44.56 -23.63 3.38
C ASN A 13 44.30 -22.29 4.07
N ASP A 14 44.41 -21.20 3.34
CA ASP A 14 43.69 -19.97 3.64
C ASP A 14 42.68 -19.75 2.50
N ASP A 15 41.72 -20.68 2.44
CA ASP A 15 40.44 -20.44 1.79
C ASP A 15 39.71 -19.43 2.66
N THR A 16 39.90 -18.14 2.37
CA THR A 16 38.96 -17.13 2.82
C THR A 16 37.67 -17.29 2.00
N ASN A 17 36.88 -18.30 2.36
CA ASN A 17 35.43 -18.30 2.14
C ASN A 17 34.87 -17.12 2.93
N ASP A 18 34.81 -15.95 2.30
CA ASP A 18 33.87 -14.92 2.70
C ASP A 18 32.48 -15.34 2.19
N ASP A 19 31.97 -16.43 2.77
CA ASP A 19 30.56 -16.79 2.70
C ASP A 19 29.82 -15.79 3.60
N THR A 20 29.62 -14.57 3.11
CA THR A 20 28.52 -13.76 3.60
C THR A 20 27.25 -14.50 3.21
N ASN A 21 26.75 -15.33 4.12
CA ASN A 21 25.39 -15.86 4.06
C ASN A 21 24.47 -14.63 4.03
N ASP A 22 24.14 -14.16 2.83
CA ASP A 22 23.22 -13.05 2.65
C ASP A 22 21.83 -13.61 2.92
N ASP A 23 21.45 -13.61 4.20
CA ASP A 23 20.17 -14.09 4.73
C ASP A 23 18.97 -13.48 3.97
N THR A 24 19.17 -12.37 3.26
CA THR A 24 18.14 -11.72 2.44
C THR A 24 17.78 -12.48 1.15
N ASN A 25 18.56 -13.50 0.80
CA ASN A 25 18.29 -14.42 -0.30
C ASN A 25 17.56 -15.70 0.14
N ASP A 26 17.51 -15.98 1.44
CA ASP A 26 16.91 -17.20 1.99
C ASP A 26 15.41 -17.00 2.22
N GLU A 27 14.59 -17.64 1.39
CA GLU A 27 13.13 -17.62 1.48
C GLU A 27 12.58 -18.16 2.81
N THR A 28 13.38 -18.91 3.58
CA THR A 28 12.98 -19.40 4.91
C THR A 28 13.23 -18.37 6.01
N VAL A 29 14.21 -17.47 5.83
CA VAL A 29 14.62 -16.46 6.83
C VAL A 29 13.99 -15.10 6.56
N VAL A 30 13.92 -14.68 5.29
CA VAL A 30 13.37 -13.38 4.88
C VAL A 30 11.97 -13.11 5.44
N PRO A 31 11.01 -14.07 5.47
CA PRO A 31 9.71 -13.86 6.07
C PRO A 31 9.78 -13.37 7.53
N GLU A 32 10.64 -13.96 8.35
CA GLU A 32 10.82 -13.59 9.76
C GLU A 32 11.47 -12.20 9.89
N MET A 33 12.45 -11.89 9.02
CA MET A 33 13.07 -10.56 8.97
C MET A 33 12.02 -9.49 8.64
N ILE A 34 11.15 -9.72 7.65
CA ILE A 34 10.07 -8.80 7.28
C ILE A 34 9.15 -8.57 8.48
N ILE A 35 8.69 -9.63 9.14
CA ILE A 35 7.80 -9.52 10.31
C ILE A 35 8.47 -8.75 11.43
N THR A 36 9.71 -9.05 11.74
CA THR A 36 10.46 -8.42 12.84
C THR A 36 10.67 -6.93 12.58
N THR A 37 11.16 -6.57 11.40
CA THR A 37 11.44 -5.17 11.03
C THR A 37 10.16 -4.36 10.91
N LEU A 38 9.12 -4.91 10.25
CA LEU A 38 7.84 -4.24 10.16
C LEU A 38 7.14 -4.11 11.52
N SER A 39 7.27 -5.09 12.42
CA SER A 39 6.72 -5.00 13.79
C SER A 39 7.37 -3.87 14.58
N LYS A 40 8.69 -3.68 14.45
CA LYS A 40 9.39 -2.54 15.06
C LYS A 40 8.87 -1.23 14.49
N SER A 41 8.74 -1.12 13.17
CA SER A 41 8.20 0.07 12.49
C SER A 41 6.76 0.39 12.93
N VAL A 42 5.84 -0.58 12.90
CA VAL A 42 4.45 -0.39 13.36
C VAL A 42 4.42 0.17 14.78
N LYS A 43 5.20 -0.42 15.70
CA LYS A 43 5.29 0.02 17.09
C LYS A 43 5.74 1.48 17.25
N LYS A 44 6.59 2.03 16.35
CA LYS A 44 7.01 3.44 16.37
C LYS A 44 5.82 4.41 16.20
N TYR A 45 4.77 3.98 15.50
CA TYR A 45 3.61 4.81 15.16
C TYR A 45 2.38 4.58 16.05
N LEU A 46 2.40 3.58 16.93
CA LEU A 46 1.25 3.29 17.78
C LEU A 46 1.10 4.35 18.86
N ALA A 47 -0.11 4.90 18.95
CA ALA A 47 -0.54 5.84 19.97
C ALA A 47 -1.99 5.52 20.36
N PRO A 48 -2.49 5.99 21.53
CA PRO A 48 -3.87 5.76 21.94
C PRO A 48 -4.93 6.26 20.95
N ASP A 49 -4.59 7.27 20.13
CA ASP A 49 -5.44 7.94 19.16
C ASP A 49 -5.09 7.58 17.70
N CYS A 50 -4.64 6.35 17.47
CA CYS A 50 -4.37 5.82 16.13
C CYS A 50 -5.43 4.80 15.66
N ALA A 51 -5.60 4.71 14.35
CA ALA A 51 -6.38 3.66 13.69
C ALA A 51 -5.67 3.16 12.43
N VAL A 52 -6.12 2.04 11.90
CA VAL A 52 -5.63 1.50 10.63
C VAL A 52 -6.63 1.80 9.52
N LEU A 53 -6.14 2.38 8.41
CA LEU A 53 -6.89 2.42 7.16
C LEU A 53 -6.97 1.00 6.60
N PHE A 54 -8.08 0.34 6.87
CA PHE A 54 -8.22 -1.10 6.71
C PHE A 54 -8.94 -1.44 5.41
N SER A 55 -8.27 -2.24 4.58
CA SER A 55 -8.84 -2.71 3.31
C SER A 55 -9.08 -4.22 3.28
N GLY A 56 -8.66 -4.92 4.33
CA GLY A 56 -8.57 -6.38 4.36
C GLY A 56 -7.51 -6.99 3.44
N GLY A 57 -6.78 -6.22 2.64
CA GLY A 57 -5.65 -6.74 1.85
C GLY A 57 -4.48 -7.17 2.74
N VAL A 58 -3.52 -7.90 2.16
CA VAL A 58 -2.33 -8.37 2.89
C VAL A 58 -1.60 -7.24 3.60
N ASP A 59 -1.41 -6.08 2.96
CA ASP A 59 -0.65 -4.96 3.54
C ASP A 59 -1.31 -4.38 4.80
N SER A 60 -2.58 -3.98 4.70
CA SER A 60 -3.31 -3.39 5.85
C SER A 60 -3.58 -4.43 6.94
N SER A 61 -3.76 -5.70 6.57
CA SER A 61 -3.99 -6.76 7.53
C SER A 61 -2.72 -7.14 8.27
N LEU A 62 -1.57 -7.08 7.60
CA LEU A 62 -0.27 -7.29 8.24
C LEU A 62 0.01 -6.20 9.26
N ILE A 63 -0.19 -4.91 8.89
CA ILE A 63 -0.10 -3.79 9.86
C ILE A 63 -1.07 -4.02 11.03
N THR A 64 -2.31 -4.42 10.74
CA THR A 64 -3.33 -4.68 11.76
C THR A 64 -2.88 -5.78 12.73
N ALA A 65 -2.44 -6.94 12.22
CA ALA A 65 -2.02 -8.08 13.02
C ALA A 65 -0.80 -7.78 13.91
N LEU A 66 0.08 -6.89 13.46
CA LEU A 66 1.22 -6.41 14.26
C LEU A 66 0.79 -5.37 15.29
N ALA A 67 -0.13 -4.48 14.93
CA ALA A 67 -0.62 -3.42 15.82
C ALA A 67 -1.43 -3.98 17.01
N VAL A 68 -2.28 -4.99 16.79
CA VAL A 68 -3.13 -5.56 17.85
C VAL A 68 -2.36 -6.23 18.99
N ARG A 69 -1.10 -6.59 18.76
CA ARG A 69 -0.20 -7.09 19.81
C ARG A 69 0.08 -6.05 20.90
N HIS A 70 -0.12 -4.77 20.58
CA HIS A 70 0.15 -3.64 21.46
C HIS A 70 -1.11 -2.82 21.75
N VAL A 71 -2.05 -2.75 20.80
CA VAL A 71 -3.33 -2.05 20.94
C VAL A 71 -4.45 -3.03 20.54
N PRO A 72 -4.91 -3.91 21.45
CA PRO A 72 -5.87 -4.97 21.12
C PRO A 72 -7.18 -4.47 20.48
N ASP A 73 -7.65 -3.31 20.91
CA ASP A 73 -8.88 -2.68 20.42
C ASP A 73 -8.61 -1.59 19.36
N ILE A 74 -7.53 -1.72 18.58
CA ILE A 74 -7.20 -0.73 17.54
C ILE A 74 -8.34 -0.58 16.55
N THR A 75 -8.75 0.66 16.32
CA THR A 75 -9.84 0.96 15.40
C THR A 75 -9.41 0.69 13.96
N LEU A 76 -10.28 0.04 13.18
CA LEU A 76 -10.10 -0.22 11.76
C LEU A 76 -11.14 0.58 10.98
N ILE A 77 -10.73 1.32 9.95
CA ILE A 77 -11.65 2.15 9.16
C ILE A 77 -11.64 1.72 7.70
N THR A 78 -12.81 1.43 7.15
CA THR A 78 -13.02 1.17 5.73
C THR A 78 -14.14 2.06 5.20
N VAL A 79 -13.92 2.69 4.04
CA VAL A 79 -14.91 3.50 3.34
C VAL A 79 -15.32 2.82 2.04
N GLY A 80 -16.61 2.85 1.71
CA GLY A 80 -17.07 2.44 0.39
C GLY A 80 -18.59 2.48 0.23
N PHE A 81 -19.04 2.34 -1.01
CA PHE A 81 -20.46 2.22 -1.30
C PHE A 81 -21.04 0.93 -0.70
N SER A 82 -22.34 0.96 -0.39
CA SER A 82 -23.06 -0.24 0.04
C SER A 82 -22.88 -1.39 -0.97
N GLY A 83 -22.49 -2.56 -0.46
CA GLY A 83 -22.26 -3.75 -1.27
C GLY A 83 -20.99 -3.75 -2.13
N SER A 84 -20.13 -2.72 -2.02
CA SER A 84 -18.85 -2.66 -2.69
C SER A 84 -17.89 -3.77 -2.24
N ASN A 85 -16.88 -4.06 -3.06
CA ASN A 85 -15.96 -5.18 -2.80
C ASN A 85 -15.11 -4.94 -1.55
N ASP A 86 -14.68 -3.70 -1.32
CA ASP A 86 -13.87 -3.36 -0.16
C ASP A 86 -14.68 -3.47 1.14
N VAL A 87 -15.94 -3.00 1.15
CA VAL A 87 -16.83 -3.14 2.31
C VAL A 87 -17.07 -4.61 2.66
N LYS A 88 -17.43 -5.43 1.66
CA LYS A 88 -17.68 -6.86 1.87
C LYS A 88 -16.42 -7.55 2.39
N TRP A 89 -15.28 -7.30 1.75
CA TRP A 89 -14.04 -7.97 2.10
C TRP A 89 -13.47 -7.50 3.44
N ALA A 90 -13.52 -6.21 3.75
CA ALA A 90 -13.08 -5.71 5.05
C ALA A 90 -13.87 -6.35 6.19
N SER A 91 -15.18 -6.55 6.03
CA SER A 91 -15.98 -7.28 7.01
C SER A 91 -15.50 -8.72 7.20
N THR A 92 -15.26 -9.45 6.11
CA THR A 92 -14.71 -10.82 6.17
C THR A 92 -13.32 -10.86 6.79
N ALA A 93 -12.41 -9.99 6.36
CA ALA A 93 -11.04 -9.94 6.85
C ALA A 93 -10.99 -9.58 8.34
N ALA A 94 -11.78 -8.61 8.79
CA ALA A 94 -11.89 -8.29 10.22
C ALA A 94 -12.46 -9.46 11.02
N GLN A 95 -13.43 -10.20 10.49
CA GLN A 95 -13.94 -11.41 11.14
C GLN A 95 -12.87 -12.51 11.25
N LEU A 96 -12.13 -12.77 10.18
CA LEU A 96 -11.02 -13.73 10.15
C LEU A 96 -9.90 -13.37 11.13
N LEU A 97 -9.67 -12.07 11.36
CA LEU A 97 -8.72 -11.57 12.36
C LEU A 97 -9.29 -11.50 13.79
N GLY A 98 -10.58 -11.80 13.99
CA GLY A 98 -11.24 -11.66 15.29
C GLY A 98 -11.53 -10.21 15.72
N LEU A 99 -11.45 -9.25 14.79
CA LEU A 99 -11.53 -7.80 15.03
C LEU A 99 -12.82 -7.17 14.49
N LYS A 100 -13.88 -7.96 14.35
CA LYS A 100 -15.17 -7.49 13.82
C LYS A 100 -15.71 -6.27 14.60
N ASN A 101 -15.51 -6.24 15.91
CA ASN A 101 -15.99 -5.14 16.77
C ASN A 101 -15.16 -3.86 16.64
N SER A 102 -13.91 -3.97 16.19
CA SER A 102 -13.02 -2.83 15.96
C SER A 102 -13.19 -2.21 14.58
N LEU A 103 -13.98 -2.84 13.70
CA LEU A 103 -14.20 -2.40 12.33
C LEU A 103 -15.32 -1.37 12.23
N ILE A 104 -14.97 -0.21 11.68
CA ILE A 104 -15.88 0.85 11.28
C ILE A 104 -16.04 0.80 9.76
N LEU A 105 -17.25 0.44 9.31
CA LEU A 105 -17.64 0.51 7.91
C LEU A 105 -18.36 1.83 7.65
N LYS A 106 -17.68 2.79 7.04
CA LYS A 106 -18.27 4.04 6.57
C LYS A 106 -18.89 3.82 5.19
N ILE A 107 -20.19 3.49 5.21
CA ILE A 107 -20.97 3.34 3.98
C ILE A 107 -21.32 4.73 3.45
N ILE A 108 -21.01 4.96 2.17
CA ILE A 108 -21.28 6.24 1.48
C ILE A 108 -22.29 6.06 0.35
N ASP A 109 -22.97 7.15 0.00
CA ASP A 109 -23.82 7.26 -1.18
C ASP A 109 -23.29 8.30 -2.20
N LEU A 110 -24.14 8.69 -3.15
CA LEU A 110 -23.77 9.67 -4.18
C LEU A 110 -23.72 11.10 -3.64
N ASP A 111 -24.51 11.41 -2.62
CA ASP A 111 -24.56 12.76 -2.04
C ASP A 111 -23.29 12.98 -1.20
N ASP A 112 -22.89 11.98 -0.39
CA ASP A 112 -21.60 11.96 0.32
C ASP A 112 -20.43 12.18 -0.64
N LEU A 113 -20.46 11.47 -1.78
CA LEU A 113 -19.45 11.58 -2.83
C LEU A 113 -19.45 12.98 -3.45
N GLU A 114 -20.61 13.50 -3.87
CA GLU A 114 -20.75 14.80 -4.50
C GLU A 114 -20.28 15.94 -3.57
N SER A 115 -20.61 15.88 -2.28
CA SER A 115 -20.18 16.89 -1.31
C SER A 115 -18.68 16.82 -0.98
N THR A 116 -18.06 15.65 -1.13
CA THR A 116 -16.62 15.46 -0.82
C THR A 116 -15.71 15.90 -1.97
N ILE A 117 -16.16 15.77 -3.23
CA ILE A 117 -15.33 16.07 -4.41
C ILE A 117 -14.70 17.48 -4.36
N PRO A 118 -15.45 18.57 -4.04
CA PRO A 118 -14.87 19.91 -3.96
C PRO A 118 -13.72 20.00 -2.94
N CYS A 119 -13.86 19.38 -1.75
CA CYS A 119 -12.83 19.39 -0.71
C CYS A 119 -11.54 18.72 -1.18
N VAL A 120 -11.65 17.62 -1.93
CA VAL A 120 -10.48 16.89 -2.44
C VAL A 120 -9.83 17.62 -3.63
N ILE A 121 -10.63 18.23 -4.51
CA ILE A 121 -10.11 19.08 -5.59
C ILE A 121 -9.36 20.27 -5.01
N GLU A 122 -9.91 20.90 -3.97
CA GLU A 122 -9.27 22.03 -3.29
C GLU A 122 -7.97 21.61 -2.59
N ALA A 123 -7.98 20.49 -1.85
CA ALA A 123 -6.78 19.98 -1.19
C ALA A 123 -5.66 19.64 -2.18
N LEU A 124 -5.99 18.98 -3.30
CA LEU A 124 -5.01 18.52 -4.27
C LEU A 124 -4.70 19.53 -5.39
N GLU A 125 -5.47 20.62 -5.45
CA GLU A 125 -5.43 21.61 -6.53
C GLU A 125 -5.51 21.00 -7.95
N THR A 126 -6.17 19.85 -8.11
CA THR A 126 -6.26 19.12 -9.38
C THR A 126 -7.66 18.56 -9.63
N ALA A 127 -8.01 18.40 -10.90
CA ALA A 127 -9.23 17.72 -11.35
C ALA A 127 -8.92 16.38 -12.05
N ASP A 128 -7.72 15.82 -11.82
CA ASP A 128 -7.36 14.51 -12.36
C ASP A 128 -8.27 13.40 -11.78
N PRO A 129 -9.00 12.64 -12.62
CA PRO A 129 -9.93 11.63 -12.14
C PRO A 129 -9.31 10.54 -11.26
N MET A 130 -8.04 10.16 -11.51
CA MET A 130 -7.39 9.13 -10.72
C MET A 130 -7.06 9.66 -9.34
N ALA A 131 -6.44 10.85 -9.25
CA ALA A 131 -6.12 11.49 -7.99
C ALA A 131 -7.38 11.73 -7.14
N ILE A 132 -8.44 12.27 -7.73
CA ILE A 132 -9.72 12.48 -7.02
C ILE A 132 -10.36 11.16 -6.58
N SER A 133 -10.33 10.13 -7.41
CA SER A 133 -10.93 8.84 -7.06
C SER A 133 -10.21 8.10 -5.91
N LEU A 134 -8.93 8.41 -5.67
CA LEU A 134 -8.15 7.92 -4.54
C LEU A 134 -8.30 8.82 -3.32
N GLY A 135 -8.32 10.14 -3.52
CA GLY A 135 -8.42 11.13 -2.44
C GLY A 135 -9.78 11.12 -1.75
N VAL A 136 -10.90 10.94 -2.47
CA VAL A 136 -12.24 10.91 -1.86
C VAL A 136 -12.39 9.87 -0.73
N PRO A 137 -12.15 8.57 -0.94
CA PRO A 137 -12.32 7.59 0.13
C PRO A 137 -11.34 7.84 1.29
N LEU A 138 -10.14 8.35 1.01
CA LEU A 138 -9.16 8.72 2.04
C LEU A 138 -9.62 9.94 2.86
N TYR A 139 -10.17 10.96 2.22
CA TYR A 139 -10.71 12.14 2.89
C TYR A 139 -11.87 11.76 3.82
N ILE A 140 -12.80 10.93 3.33
CA ILE A 140 -13.93 10.44 4.13
C ILE A 140 -13.45 9.57 5.30
N ALA A 141 -12.44 8.71 5.08
CA ALA A 141 -11.86 7.90 6.15
C ALA A 141 -11.20 8.80 7.21
N SER A 142 -10.54 9.87 6.77
CA SER A 142 -9.87 10.83 7.63
C SER A 142 -10.87 11.68 8.43
N THR A 143 -11.96 12.14 7.84
CA THR A 143 -13.01 12.86 8.58
C THR A 143 -13.74 11.96 9.57
N GLU A 144 -14.01 10.71 9.20
CA GLU A 144 -14.57 9.69 10.10
C GLU A 144 -13.63 9.43 11.29
N ALA A 145 -12.33 9.26 11.03
CA ALA A 145 -11.31 9.13 12.08
C ALA A 145 -11.32 10.35 13.00
N LYS A 146 -11.31 11.57 12.42
CA LYS A 146 -11.25 12.81 13.17
C LYS A 146 -12.46 12.98 14.10
N SER A 147 -13.66 12.62 13.63
CA SER A 147 -14.89 12.64 14.42
C SER A 147 -14.85 11.75 15.68
N ARG A 148 -13.89 10.81 15.72
CA ARG A 148 -13.70 9.83 16.80
C ARG A 148 -12.48 10.14 17.67
N ASN A 149 -11.94 11.34 17.57
CA ASN A 149 -10.72 11.78 18.26
C ASN A 149 -9.48 10.96 17.90
N ILE A 150 -9.46 10.37 16.70
CA ILE A 150 -8.28 9.74 16.13
C ILE A 150 -7.48 10.83 15.42
N ASN A 151 -6.17 10.89 15.65
CA ASN A 151 -5.28 11.88 15.04
C ASN A 151 -4.30 11.26 14.03
N MET A 152 -4.19 9.93 13.99
CA MET A 152 -3.29 9.23 13.09
C MET A 152 -3.94 8.01 12.42
N LEU A 153 -3.74 7.87 11.11
CA LEU A 153 -4.09 6.67 10.35
C LEU A 153 -2.84 5.95 9.87
N LEU A 154 -2.68 4.69 10.28
CA LEU A 154 -1.68 3.78 9.73
C LEU A 154 -2.16 3.24 8.39
N THR A 155 -1.29 3.28 7.38
CA THR A 155 -1.61 2.86 6.00
C THR A 155 -0.62 1.81 5.49
N GLY A 156 -1.08 0.96 4.56
CA GLY A 156 -0.24 0.00 3.85
C GLY A 156 0.58 0.60 2.70
N GLN A 157 0.73 1.93 2.67
CA GLN A 157 1.39 2.65 1.58
C GLN A 157 2.87 2.24 1.46
N GLY A 158 3.35 2.05 0.24
CA GLY A 158 4.71 1.61 -0.05
C GLY A 158 4.87 0.10 -0.23
N ALA A 159 3.93 -0.72 0.26
CA ALA A 159 4.03 -2.17 0.14
C ALA A 159 4.04 -2.66 -1.32
N ASP A 160 3.26 -2.02 -2.20
CA ASP A 160 3.21 -2.37 -3.63
C ASP A 160 4.53 -2.08 -4.36
N GLU A 161 5.15 -0.94 -4.10
CA GLU A 161 6.46 -0.60 -4.67
C GLU A 161 7.55 -1.52 -4.12
N LEU A 162 7.64 -1.63 -2.79
CA LEU A 162 8.74 -2.31 -2.12
C LEU A 162 8.74 -3.81 -2.38
N PHE A 163 7.56 -4.44 -2.45
CA PHE A 163 7.40 -5.89 -2.56
C PHE A 163 6.80 -6.35 -3.89
N GLY A 164 6.74 -5.49 -4.92
CA GLY A 164 6.38 -5.92 -6.27
C GLY A 164 4.89 -6.22 -6.46
N GLY A 165 4.00 -5.40 -5.92
CA GLY A 165 2.54 -5.58 -6.00
C GLY A 165 1.87 -5.05 -7.25
N TYR A 166 2.52 -4.15 -8.01
CA TYR A 166 1.92 -3.63 -9.25
C TYR A 166 1.87 -4.68 -10.35
N HIS A 167 0.73 -4.76 -11.04
CA HIS A 167 0.51 -5.70 -12.14
C HIS A 167 1.59 -5.60 -13.23
N ARG A 168 2.07 -4.37 -13.55
CA ARG A 168 3.14 -4.17 -14.54
C ARG A 168 4.46 -4.84 -14.17
N TYR A 169 4.73 -5.10 -12.88
CA TYR A 169 5.93 -5.81 -12.45
C TYR A 169 5.95 -7.27 -12.93
N LYS A 170 4.78 -7.89 -13.09
CA LYS A 170 4.65 -9.24 -13.68
C LYS A 170 5.12 -9.26 -15.15
N GLU A 171 5.00 -8.17 -15.88
CA GLU A 171 5.52 -8.06 -17.26
C GLU A 171 7.00 -7.67 -17.29
N ILE A 172 7.47 -6.88 -16.32
CA ILE A 172 8.87 -6.45 -16.25
C ILE A 172 9.78 -7.62 -15.87
N ILE A 173 9.37 -8.47 -14.92
CA ILE A 173 10.19 -9.62 -14.49
C ILE A 173 10.42 -10.63 -15.61
N LYS A 174 9.49 -10.78 -16.55
CA LYS A 174 9.66 -11.63 -17.73
C LYS A 174 10.85 -11.20 -18.61
N LYS A 175 11.29 -9.94 -18.50
CA LYS A 175 12.48 -9.44 -19.19
C LYS A 175 13.74 -9.83 -18.44
N SER A 176 13.82 -9.49 -17.15
CA SER A 176 14.87 -9.95 -16.24
C SER A 176 14.55 -9.56 -14.79
N THR A 177 15.15 -10.26 -13.83
CA THR A 177 15.13 -9.88 -12.40
C THR A 177 15.75 -8.50 -12.16
N ALA A 178 16.83 -8.17 -12.88
CA ALA A 178 17.50 -6.87 -12.77
C ALA A 178 16.60 -5.71 -13.21
N SER A 179 15.89 -5.85 -14.33
CA SER A 179 14.94 -4.84 -14.80
C SER A 179 13.77 -4.62 -13.82
N LEU A 180 13.33 -5.68 -13.12
CA LEU A 180 12.33 -5.52 -12.07
C LEU A 180 12.90 -4.75 -10.87
N HIS A 181 14.11 -5.09 -10.43
CA HIS A 181 14.78 -4.39 -9.34
C HIS A 181 14.94 -2.89 -9.66
N GLU A 182 15.45 -2.54 -10.84
CA GLU A 182 15.59 -1.15 -11.30
C GLU A 182 14.24 -0.41 -11.33
N ALA A 183 13.17 -1.06 -11.79
CA ALA A 183 11.84 -0.48 -11.79
C ALA A 183 11.34 -0.20 -10.37
N ILE A 184 11.51 -1.15 -9.45
CA ILE A 184 11.15 -0.98 -8.03
C ILE A 184 11.92 0.20 -7.42
N VAL A 185 13.25 0.24 -7.59
CA VAL A 185 14.08 1.35 -7.07
C VAL A 185 13.61 2.70 -7.63
N ALA A 186 13.34 2.77 -8.94
CA ALA A 186 12.86 4.00 -9.57
C ALA A 186 11.47 4.43 -9.06
N ASP A 187 10.59 3.50 -8.74
CA ASP A 187 9.27 3.81 -8.19
C ASP A 187 9.33 4.23 -6.74
N VAL A 188 10.13 3.54 -5.91
CA VAL A 188 10.39 3.92 -4.51
C VAL A 188 10.98 5.33 -4.44
N ALA A 189 11.91 5.69 -5.33
CA ALA A 189 12.47 7.04 -5.40
C ALA A 189 11.45 8.13 -5.78
N ARG A 190 10.35 7.77 -6.46
CA ARG A 190 9.30 8.71 -6.89
C ARG A 190 8.16 8.84 -5.88
N LEU A 191 7.98 7.86 -4.99
CA LEU A 191 6.91 7.81 -4.00
C LEU A 191 6.70 9.15 -3.25
N PRO A 192 7.73 9.81 -2.70
CA PRO A 192 7.56 11.04 -1.93
C PRO A 192 6.88 12.17 -2.70
N ARG A 193 7.08 12.23 -4.02
CA ARG A 193 6.58 13.32 -4.87
C ARG A 193 5.25 12.99 -5.56
N ARG A 194 4.73 11.78 -5.41
CA ARG A 194 3.52 11.33 -6.12
C ARG A 194 2.44 10.84 -5.14
N ASP A 195 2.54 9.58 -4.71
CA ASP A 195 1.51 8.95 -3.90
C ASP A 195 1.51 9.48 -2.46
N ILE A 196 2.69 9.61 -1.86
CA ILE A 196 2.84 10.08 -0.47
C ILE A 196 2.33 11.52 -0.33
N LEU A 197 2.76 12.41 -1.23
CA LEU A 197 2.34 13.81 -1.21
C LEU A 197 0.82 13.93 -1.35
N ARG A 198 0.25 13.28 -2.38
CA ARG A 198 -1.21 13.27 -2.61
C ARG A 198 -1.97 12.82 -1.36
N ASP A 199 -1.60 11.67 -0.81
CA ASP A 199 -2.36 11.04 0.28
C ASP A 199 -2.20 11.84 1.59
N ASN A 200 -1.01 12.34 1.88
CA ASN A 200 -0.80 13.24 3.02
C ASN A 200 -1.58 14.54 2.88
N THR A 201 -1.53 15.20 1.73
CA THR A 201 -2.26 16.46 1.50
C THR A 201 -3.77 16.27 1.72
N VAL A 202 -4.34 15.15 1.26
CA VAL A 202 -5.76 14.83 1.46
C VAL A 202 -6.07 14.58 2.94
N ALA A 203 -5.25 13.81 3.64
CA ALA A 203 -5.48 13.50 5.05
C ALA A 203 -5.30 14.73 5.95
N GLU A 204 -4.29 15.57 5.67
CA GLU A 204 -4.03 16.82 6.38
C GLU A 204 -5.16 17.83 6.20
N ALA A 205 -5.76 17.91 5.00
CA ALA A 205 -6.95 18.71 4.74
C ALA A 205 -8.18 18.27 5.58
N ALA A 206 -8.18 17.04 6.08
CA ALA A 206 -9.17 16.51 7.03
C ALA A 206 -8.66 16.53 8.50
N GLY A 207 -7.48 17.09 8.77
CA GLY A 207 -6.90 17.21 10.11
C GLY A 207 -6.34 15.91 10.69
N ILE A 208 -5.91 14.97 9.83
CA ILE A 208 -5.35 13.66 10.17
C ILE A 208 -3.91 13.54 9.65
N LYS A 209 -3.05 12.89 10.45
CA LYS A 209 -1.72 12.48 10.01
C LYS A 209 -1.75 11.05 9.47
N LEU A 210 -1.02 10.78 8.39
CA LEU A 210 -0.78 9.41 7.95
C LEU A 210 0.57 8.90 8.49
N ALA A 211 0.58 7.62 8.85
CA ALA A 211 1.79 6.87 9.13
C ALA A 211 1.86 5.69 8.17
N ALA A 212 3.00 5.50 7.52
CA ALA A 212 3.22 4.41 6.56
C ALA A 212 4.35 3.51 7.07
N PRO A 213 4.07 2.49 7.91
CA PRO A 213 5.10 1.63 8.48
C PRO A 213 6.01 0.95 7.45
N PHE A 214 5.51 0.65 6.26
CA PHE A 214 6.31 0.09 5.17
C PHE A 214 7.39 1.05 4.64
N LEU A 215 7.23 2.35 4.85
CA LEU A 215 8.15 3.39 4.41
C LEU A 215 9.12 3.84 5.50
N ASP A 216 9.13 3.16 6.65
CA ASP A 216 10.17 3.33 7.65
C ASP A 216 11.53 2.94 7.04
N PRO A 217 12.61 3.71 7.28
CA PRO A 217 13.91 3.48 6.65
C PRO A 217 14.42 2.05 6.79
N ASP A 218 14.24 1.42 7.95
CA ASP A 218 14.70 0.05 8.21
C ASP A 218 13.93 -0.96 7.34
N VAL A 219 12.62 -0.72 7.12
CA VAL A 219 11.78 -1.56 6.26
C VAL A 219 12.13 -1.36 4.79
N VAL A 220 12.39 -0.11 4.37
CA VAL A 220 12.78 0.21 2.99
C VAL A 220 14.12 -0.43 2.65
N GLU A 221 15.11 -0.30 3.54
CA GLU A 221 16.44 -0.87 3.37
C GLU A 221 16.36 -2.39 3.21
N LEU A 222 15.71 -3.08 4.15
CA LEU A 222 15.49 -4.53 4.08
C LEU A 222 14.73 -4.91 2.80
N ALA A 223 13.66 -4.18 2.46
CA ALA A 223 12.88 -4.51 1.27
C ALA A 223 13.71 -4.36 0.00
N LEU A 224 14.58 -3.35 -0.11
CA LEU A 224 15.42 -3.15 -1.28
C LEU A 224 16.58 -4.15 -1.38
N SER A 225 17.06 -4.72 -0.26
CA SER A 225 18.06 -5.78 -0.28
C SER A 225 17.51 -7.12 -0.76
N ILE A 226 16.23 -7.43 -0.50
CA ILE A 226 15.60 -8.67 -0.95
C ILE A 226 15.60 -8.77 -2.48
N PRO A 227 16.04 -9.90 -3.07
CA PRO A 227 16.01 -10.14 -4.51
C PRO A 227 14.63 -9.95 -5.12
N ALA A 228 14.58 -9.28 -6.27
CA ALA A 228 13.32 -9.01 -6.97
C ALA A 228 12.57 -10.29 -7.38
N VAL A 229 13.27 -11.42 -7.55
CA VAL A 229 12.67 -12.74 -7.85
C VAL A 229 11.85 -13.31 -6.69
N LEU A 230 12.13 -12.90 -5.45
CA LEU A 230 11.31 -13.28 -4.29
C LEU A 230 10.08 -12.37 -4.14
N LYS A 231 10.09 -11.18 -4.77
CA LYS A 231 8.97 -10.23 -4.73
C LYS A 231 7.87 -10.57 -5.73
N VAL A 232 8.27 -10.95 -6.95
CA VAL A 232 7.36 -11.43 -7.99
C VAL A 232 7.84 -12.81 -8.44
N ARG A 233 7.01 -13.83 -8.25
CA ARG A 233 7.40 -15.23 -8.51
C ARG A 233 6.25 -16.03 -9.06
N GLU A 234 6.55 -17.06 -9.84
CA GLU A 234 5.57 -18.08 -10.19
C GLU A 234 5.19 -18.91 -8.96
N PHE A 235 3.90 -19.00 -8.69
CA PHE A 235 3.31 -19.77 -7.60
C PHE A 235 1.94 -20.30 -8.06
N ASP A 236 1.69 -21.59 -7.89
CA ASP A 236 0.50 -22.28 -8.39
C ASP A 236 0.19 -22.04 -9.88
N GLY A 237 1.24 -21.93 -10.70
CA GLY A 237 1.14 -21.75 -12.15
C GLY A 237 0.86 -20.31 -12.60
N GLU A 238 0.85 -19.34 -11.69
CA GLU A 238 0.68 -17.92 -12.01
C GLU A 238 1.80 -17.05 -11.42
N LEU A 239 2.13 -15.94 -12.10
CA LEU A 239 3.01 -14.92 -11.51
C LEU A 239 2.28 -14.17 -10.40
N VAL A 240 2.74 -14.30 -9.16
CA VAL A 240 2.22 -13.64 -7.96
C VAL A 240 3.16 -12.50 -7.57
N GLY A 241 2.59 -11.31 -7.36
CA GLY A 241 3.30 -10.17 -6.78
C GLY A 241 3.15 -10.15 -5.25
N LYS A 242 4.04 -9.41 -4.58
CA LYS A 242 4.16 -9.43 -3.11
C LYS A 242 4.45 -10.82 -2.57
N TYR A 243 5.03 -11.73 -3.36
CA TYR A 243 5.13 -13.14 -3.01
C TYR A 243 5.77 -13.35 -1.63
N ILE A 244 6.98 -12.83 -1.41
CA ILE A 244 7.67 -12.97 -0.12
C ILE A 244 6.96 -12.25 1.03
N LEU A 245 6.27 -11.13 0.77
CA LEU A 245 5.45 -10.45 1.77
C LEU A 245 4.23 -11.28 2.18
N ARG A 246 3.61 -12.00 1.23
CA ARG A 246 2.50 -12.91 1.49
C ARG A 246 2.98 -14.11 2.30
N ARG A 247 4.14 -14.69 1.97
CA ARG A 247 4.81 -15.72 2.78
C ARG A 247 5.08 -15.26 4.21
N ALA A 248 5.59 -14.05 4.39
CA ALA A 248 5.73 -13.43 5.72
C ALA A 248 4.40 -13.32 6.45
N ALA A 249 3.36 -12.86 5.75
CA ALA A 249 2.04 -12.65 6.32
C ALA A 249 1.38 -13.95 6.81
N GLU A 250 1.64 -15.12 6.22
CA GLU A 250 1.08 -16.41 6.67
C GLU A 250 1.38 -16.72 8.15
N SER A 251 2.48 -16.19 8.69
CA SER A 251 2.84 -16.40 10.10
C SER A 251 1.97 -15.61 11.09
N VAL A 252 1.21 -14.61 10.62
CA VAL A 252 0.49 -13.67 11.48
C VAL A 252 -0.94 -13.34 11.04
N VAL A 253 -1.33 -13.66 9.81
CA VAL A 253 -2.72 -13.54 9.32
C VAL A 253 -3.17 -14.84 8.63
N PRO A 254 -4.48 -15.14 8.64
CA PRO A 254 -5.02 -16.29 7.91
C PRO A 254 -4.63 -16.31 6.42
N ALA A 255 -4.43 -17.50 5.86
CA ALA A 255 -3.99 -17.70 4.48
C ALA A 255 -4.94 -17.07 3.46
N GLU A 256 -6.24 -17.05 3.76
CA GLU A 256 -7.29 -16.42 2.94
C GLU A 256 -7.09 -14.91 2.80
N ILE A 257 -6.43 -14.28 3.77
CA ILE A 257 -6.03 -12.86 3.70
C ILE A 257 -4.68 -12.75 3.01
N ALA A 258 -3.70 -13.56 3.42
CA ALA A 258 -2.33 -13.51 2.91
C ALA A 258 -2.27 -13.68 1.39
N TRP A 259 -3.08 -14.57 0.81
CA TRP A 259 -3.02 -14.93 -0.61
C TRP A 259 -4.10 -14.34 -1.49
N ARG A 260 -5.00 -13.52 -0.91
CA ARG A 260 -6.06 -12.90 -1.72
C ARG A 260 -5.49 -11.89 -2.72
N ASP A 261 -6.05 -11.91 -3.92
CA ASP A 261 -5.91 -10.82 -4.87
C ASP A 261 -6.82 -9.62 -4.54
N LYS A 262 -6.22 -8.43 -4.49
CA LYS A 262 -6.93 -7.19 -4.15
C LYS A 262 -7.08 -6.28 -5.36
N LYS A 263 -8.26 -5.63 -5.47
CA LYS A 263 -8.50 -4.52 -6.40
C LYS A 263 -8.04 -3.19 -5.80
N ALA A 264 -7.57 -2.27 -6.64
CA ALA A 264 -7.18 -0.93 -6.17
C ALA A 264 -8.37 -0.18 -5.53
N MET A 265 -8.07 0.65 -4.52
CA MET A 265 -9.05 1.28 -3.61
C MET A 265 -10.17 2.04 -4.33
N GLN A 266 -9.85 2.80 -5.38
CA GLN A 266 -10.81 3.57 -6.17
C GLN A 266 -11.88 2.69 -6.86
N TYR A 267 -11.52 1.45 -7.19
CA TYR A 267 -12.44 0.48 -7.79
C TYR A 267 -13.12 -0.38 -6.73
N GLY A 268 -12.38 -0.76 -5.68
CA GLY A 268 -12.86 -1.61 -4.60
C GLY A 268 -13.96 -0.95 -3.76
N SER A 269 -13.80 0.35 -3.45
CA SER A 269 -14.77 1.19 -2.72
C SER A 269 -16.02 1.53 -3.54
N GLY A 270 -15.96 1.43 -4.87
CA GLY A 270 -17.04 1.85 -5.77
C GLY A 270 -17.04 3.35 -6.12
N VAL A 271 -16.06 4.13 -5.63
CA VAL A 271 -15.94 5.57 -5.89
C VAL A 271 -15.80 5.87 -7.37
N TRP A 272 -14.96 5.14 -8.12
CA TRP A 272 -14.81 5.32 -9.56
C TRP A 272 -16.15 5.18 -10.31
N ALA A 273 -16.96 4.19 -9.94
CA ALA A 273 -18.29 4.00 -10.51
C ALA A 273 -19.28 5.08 -10.04
N GLY A 274 -19.12 5.62 -8.83
CA GLY A 274 -19.86 6.78 -8.33
C GLY A 274 -19.58 8.05 -9.13
N LEU A 275 -18.30 8.36 -9.38
CA LEU A 275 -17.89 9.51 -10.21
C LEU A 275 -18.50 9.43 -11.61
N GLY A 276 -18.50 8.23 -12.21
CA GLY A 276 -19.15 8.00 -13.51
C GLY A 276 -20.68 8.12 -13.47
N ARG A 277 -21.34 7.93 -12.32
CA ARG A 277 -22.78 8.17 -12.13
C ARG A 277 -23.06 9.66 -12.02
N LEU A 278 -22.33 10.37 -11.16
CA LEU A 278 -22.46 11.82 -10.98
C LEU A 278 -22.22 12.59 -12.29
N ALA A 279 -21.15 12.24 -13.02
CA ALA A 279 -20.87 12.87 -14.31
C ALA A 279 -22.03 12.72 -15.30
N ARG A 280 -22.71 11.56 -15.33
CA ARG A 280 -23.87 11.35 -16.21
C ARG A 280 -25.11 12.11 -15.73
N GLN A 281 -25.36 12.18 -14.42
CA GLN A 281 -26.44 12.99 -13.84
C GLN A 281 -26.25 14.48 -14.13
N ALA A 282 -25.00 14.95 -14.17
CA ALA A 282 -24.63 16.30 -14.58
C ALA A 282 -24.64 16.53 -16.11
N GLY A 283 -25.06 15.54 -16.91
CA GLY A 283 -25.22 15.67 -18.37
C GLY A 283 -23.99 15.31 -19.22
N PHE A 284 -22.89 14.86 -18.62
CA PHE A 284 -21.69 14.42 -19.36
C PHE A 284 -21.88 13.00 -19.88
N LYS A 285 -21.83 12.82 -21.21
CA LYS A 285 -22.14 11.52 -21.83
C LYS A 285 -20.95 10.58 -21.74
N LYS A 286 -21.19 9.29 -21.47
CA LYS A 286 -20.14 8.28 -21.34
C LYS A 286 -19.29 8.13 -22.62
N GLN A 287 -19.87 8.44 -23.78
CA GLN A 287 -19.19 8.43 -25.08
C GLN A 287 -18.19 9.58 -25.23
N ASP A 288 -18.32 10.65 -24.42
CA ASP A 288 -17.39 11.77 -24.47
C ASP A 288 -16.06 11.35 -23.85
N LYS A 289 -14.98 11.48 -24.63
CA LYS A 289 -13.63 11.24 -24.13
C LYS A 289 -13.38 12.09 -22.88
N GLY A 290 -13.02 11.42 -21.78
CA GLY A 290 -12.74 12.07 -20.50
C GLY A 290 -13.96 12.68 -19.81
N TYR A 291 -15.18 12.13 -19.98
CA TYR A 291 -16.41 12.68 -19.39
C TYR A 291 -16.32 12.92 -17.86
N ILE A 292 -15.67 12.02 -17.10
CA ILE A 292 -15.43 12.23 -15.66
C ILE A 292 -14.54 13.45 -15.42
N ARG A 293 -13.45 13.58 -16.18
CA ARG A 293 -12.53 14.73 -16.09
C ARG A 293 -13.30 16.03 -16.36
N LYS A 294 -14.11 16.08 -17.41
CA LYS A 294 -14.95 17.25 -17.74
C LYS A 294 -15.92 17.60 -16.61
N TYR A 295 -16.55 16.60 -16.00
CA TYR A 295 -17.39 16.79 -14.82
C TYR A 295 -16.61 17.40 -13.65
N LEU A 296 -15.44 16.85 -13.31
CA LEU A 296 -14.61 17.36 -12.21
C LEU A 296 -14.15 18.82 -12.45
N TYR A 297 -13.75 19.17 -13.69
CA TYR A 297 -13.48 20.58 -14.04
C TYR A 297 -14.71 21.47 -13.85
N SER A 298 -15.91 20.98 -14.19
CA SER A 298 -17.15 21.74 -13.94
C SER A 298 -17.44 21.93 -12.46
N VAL A 299 -17.12 20.95 -11.61
CA VAL A 299 -17.23 21.05 -10.15
C VAL A 299 -16.24 22.09 -9.62
N ALA A 300 -14.98 22.04 -10.07
CA ALA A 300 -13.97 23.03 -9.70
C ALA A 300 -14.40 24.45 -10.07
N GLY A 301 -14.91 24.65 -11.30
CA GLY A 301 -15.41 25.95 -11.77
C GLY A 301 -16.60 26.47 -10.99
N LYS A 302 -17.58 25.62 -10.67
CA LYS A 302 -18.75 25.99 -9.83
C LYS A 302 -18.34 26.43 -8.42
N ASN A 303 -17.31 25.80 -7.86
CA ASN A 303 -16.79 26.09 -6.51
C ASN A 303 -15.67 27.15 -6.52
N ARG A 304 -15.32 27.73 -7.69
CA ARG A 304 -14.25 28.74 -7.85
C ARG A 304 -12.88 28.27 -7.34
N ILE A 305 -12.61 26.96 -7.39
CA ILE A 305 -11.34 26.38 -6.96
C ILE A 305 -10.30 26.65 -8.05
N LYS A 306 -9.13 27.17 -7.67
CA LYS A 306 -7.99 27.32 -8.57
C LYS A 306 -7.28 25.97 -8.70
N LEU A 307 -7.01 25.57 -9.93
CA LEU A 307 -6.27 24.34 -10.23
C LEU A 307 -4.84 24.70 -10.60
N ASP A 308 -3.88 23.90 -10.17
CA ASP A 308 -2.50 24.01 -10.64
C ASP A 308 -2.44 23.52 -12.09
N VAL A 309 -2.17 24.47 -12.99
CA VAL A 309 -2.13 24.27 -14.45
C VAL A 309 -0.92 23.42 -14.87
N THR A 310 -0.03 23.06 -13.94
CA THR A 310 1.15 22.23 -14.18
C THR A 310 0.96 20.73 -13.91
N SER A 311 -0.24 20.30 -13.45
CA SER A 311 -0.57 18.90 -13.12
C SER A 311 -1.11 18.04 -14.27
#